data_AF-A0A2V2LK55-F1
#
_entry.id   AF-A0A2V2LK55-F1
#
_cell.length_a   1.000
_cell.length_b   1.000
_cell.length_c   1.000
_cell.angle_alpha   90.00
_cell.angle_beta   90.00
_cell.angle_gamma   90.00
#
_symmetry.space_group_name_H-M   'P 1'
#
loop_
_entity.id
_entity.type
_entity.pdbx_description
1 polymer ?
#
loop_
_entity_poly.entity_id
_entity_poly.type
_entity_poly.pdbx_seq_one_letter_code
_entity_poly.pdbx_strand_id
1 'polypeptide(L)'
;MQGDTVSEMWSMDDPALSDMANMQIRVTEVLEKYDDPILFTSKVGFEDYIFLNVLDLEDGFIFVASSITEEAIFLLKRNKLSILGALRSGDFIVVECASDYIVRRYWPINIDRFDQSLLPDPGAALSLEVDGVADTIDQAKSYFSIRLSGGTLDHERMAFHQFKKMVDNAYMVARKLLAPAEVKYSKSQVYDFQITEPEFGSLIINIERPNLPRKEIVSNYFKGDSVSQDDLRKVFWEAKGKTLNNLQDLKNALDLGQLDDAAVSNFALLIRDMSSIFPDRRDAFSDIEFSGEVDGSWRTLKFDGNDTEELKEAYRKFFEKPQFVTGVISIINEGTLNVVIKVLGTNEVRCNFSAEDFAEMKAMEHFQTGNMLRAHGTIFSRSRRDIMNCDRVATIFAKTEVPN
;
A
#
# COMPACT_ATOMS: atom_id res chain seq x y z
N MET A 1 31.91 9.93 7.22
CA MET A 1 31.98 9.89 5.75
C MET A 1 32.63 8.57 5.37
N GLN A 2 31.86 7.49 5.39
CA GLN A 2 32.23 6.26 4.70
C GLN A 2 31.76 6.46 3.26
N GLY A 3 32.68 6.30 2.31
CA GLY A 3 32.33 6.41 0.90
C GLY A 3 31.34 5.31 0.56
N ASP A 4 30.27 5.68 -0.14
CA ASP A 4 29.40 4.72 -0.81
C ASP A 4 30.27 3.97 -1.83
N THR A 5 30.79 2.80 -1.44
CA THR A 5 31.31 1.82 -2.40
C THR A 5 30.13 1.42 -3.25
N VAL A 6 30.07 1.95 -4.48
CA VAL A 6 29.23 1.41 -5.54
C VAL A 6 29.55 -0.08 -5.60
N SER A 7 28.61 -0.90 -5.14
CA SER A 7 28.79 -2.35 -5.15
C SER A 7 28.98 -2.77 -6.60
N GLU A 8 30.16 -3.28 -6.93
CA GLU A 8 30.52 -3.68 -8.29
C GLU A 8 29.55 -4.78 -8.74
N MET A 9 28.86 -4.54 -9.86
CA MET A 9 27.94 -5.48 -10.49
C MET A 9 28.71 -6.77 -10.83
N TRP A 10 28.07 -7.92 -10.64
CA TRP A 10 28.67 -9.21 -10.92
C TRP A 10 29.07 -9.33 -12.40
N SER A 11 30.18 -10.02 -12.66
CA SER A 11 30.68 -10.36 -13.99
C SER A 11 31.12 -11.83 -14.04
N MET A 12 31.09 -12.45 -15.22
CA MET A 12 31.67 -13.80 -15.42
C MET A 12 33.18 -13.85 -15.14
N ASP A 13 33.85 -12.69 -15.14
CA ASP A 13 35.28 -12.57 -14.79
C ASP A 13 35.52 -12.61 -13.26
N ASP A 14 34.46 -12.51 -12.46
CA ASP A 14 34.56 -12.65 -11.00
C ASP A 14 35.06 -14.06 -10.62
N PRO A 15 35.82 -14.21 -9.51
CA PRO A 15 36.33 -15.50 -9.08
C PRO A 15 35.18 -16.47 -8.74
N ALA A 16 35.03 -17.51 -9.57
CA ALA A 16 34.07 -18.59 -9.37
C ALA A 16 34.52 -19.56 -8.26
N LEU A 17 33.55 -20.20 -7.63
CA LEU A 17 33.80 -21.32 -6.72
C LEU A 17 33.72 -22.65 -7.48
N SER A 18 34.39 -23.67 -6.94
CA SER A 18 34.53 -24.99 -7.57
C SER A 18 33.82 -26.13 -6.83
N ASP A 19 33.18 -25.86 -5.69
CA ASP A 19 32.58 -26.91 -4.85
C ASP A 19 31.44 -27.68 -5.56
N MET A 20 30.76 -27.02 -6.51
CA MET A 20 29.74 -27.64 -7.36
C MET A 20 30.28 -28.12 -8.72
N ALA A 21 31.58 -27.96 -9.01
CA ALA A 21 32.13 -28.30 -10.31
C ALA A 21 31.97 -29.79 -10.62
N ASN A 22 31.53 -30.09 -11.85
CA ASN A 22 31.17 -31.42 -12.35
C ASN A 22 29.92 -32.05 -11.72
N MET A 23 29.19 -31.32 -10.87
CA MET A 23 27.88 -31.76 -10.42
C MET A 23 26.90 -31.72 -11.59
N GLN A 24 26.12 -32.79 -11.77
CA GLN A 24 25.04 -32.80 -12.75
C GLN A 24 23.75 -32.31 -12.10
N ILE A 25 23.19 -31.20 -12.62
CA ILE A 25 21.87 -30.72 -12.23
C ILE A 25 20.83 -31.64 -12.87
N ARG A 26 19.98 -32.24 -12.03
CA ARG A 26 18.89 -33.11 -12.48
C ARG A 26 17.56 -32.39 -12.35
N VAL A 27 16.98 -32.03 -13.48
CA VAL A 27 15.65 -31.42 -13.52
C VAL A 27 14.66 -32.34 -12.81
N THR A 28 14.08 -31.83 -11.73
CA THR A 28 13.08 -32.56 -10.93
C THR A 28 11.69 -32.27 -11.49
N GLU A 29 11.41 -31.01 -11.79
CA GLU A 29 10.15 -30.57 -12.39
C GLU A 29 10.39 -29.33 -13.25
N VAL A 30 9.83 -29.33 -14.45
CA VAL A 30 9.84 -28.16 -15.34
C VAL A 30 8.60 -27.32 -15.05
N LEU A 31 8.80 -26.05 -14.70
CA LEU A 31 7.73 -25.10 -14.41
C LEU A 31 7.36 -24.31 -15.67
N GLU A 32 8.35 -23.94 -16.49
CA GLU A 32 8.16 -23.26 -17.78
C GLU A 32 9.11 -23.83 -18.83
N LYS A 33 8.60 -24.02 -20.06
CA LYS A 33 9.37 -24.62 -21.16
C LYS A 33 9.06 -23.93 -22.49
N TYR A 34 10.12 -23.67 -23.26
CA TYR A 34 10.01 -23.43 -24.69
C TYR A 34 10.60 -24.63 -25.46
N ASP A 35 11.78 -24.49 -26.04
CA ASP A 35 12.53 -25.61 -26.62
C ASP A 35 13.22 -26.43 -25.53
N ASP A 36 13.94 -25.74 -24.64
CA ASP A 36 14.54 -26.27 -23.42
C ASP A 36 13.84 -25.74 -22.15
N PRO A 37 14.02 -26.39 -20.98
CA PRO A 37 13.53 -25.88 -19.69
C PRO A 37 14.06 -24.48 -19.41
N ILE A 38 13.15 -23.50 -19.28
CA ILE A 38 13.49 -22.11 -18.94
C ILE A 38 13.47 -21.93 -17.42
N LEU A 39 12.41 -22.43 -16.76
CA LEU A 39 12.25 -22.38 -15.32
C LEU A 39 11.98 -23.79 -14.81
N PHE A 40 12.78 -24.27 -13.86
CA PHE A 40 12.62 -25.61 -13.32
C PHE A 40 13.11 -25.72 -11.88
N THR A 41 12.74 -26.78 -11.20
CA THR A 41 13.28 -27.13 -9.89
C THR A 41 14.26 -28.28 -9.99
N SER A 42 15.27 -28.28 -9.14
CA SER A 42 16.21 -29.39 -8.99
C SER A 42 16.63 -29.55 -7.55
N LYS A 43 16.97 -30.78 -7.16
CA LYS A 43 17.52 -31.08 -5.85
C LYS A 43 19.05 -31.06 -5.90
N VAL A 44 19.66 -30.17 -5.13
CA VAL A 44 21.11 -30.04 -4.99
C VAL A 44 21.49 -30.43 -3.57
N GLY A 45 22.07 -31.61 -3.40
CA GLY A 45 22.32 -32.18 -2.07
C GLY A 45 21.00 -32.48 -1.34
N PHE A 46 20.75 -31.78 -0.23
CA PHE A 46 19.54 -31.94 0.59
C PHE A 46 18.50 -30.86 0.37
N GLU A 47 18.83 -29.83 -0.42
CA GLU A 47 18.02 -28.63 -0.63
C GLU A 47 17.39 -28.65 -2.02
N ASP A 48 16.21 -28.03 -2.13
CA ASP A 48 15.56 -27.78 -3.40
C ASP A 48 15.93 -26.39 -3.89
N TYR A 49 16.18 -26.29 -5.18
CA TYR A 49 16.53 -25.05 -5.87
C TYR A 49 15.58 -24.81 -7.01
N ILE A 50 15.25 -23.54 -7.26
CA ILE A 50 14.63 -23.07 -8.49
C ILE A 50 15.73 -22.51 -9.41
N PHE A 51 15.70 -22.88 -10.68
CA PHE A 51 16.64 -22.45 -11.71
C PHE A 51 15.89 -21.71 -12.80
N LEU A 52 16.38 -20.53 -13.17
CA LEU A 52 15.92 -19.74 -14.31
C LEU A 52 17.07 -19.58 -15.31
N ASN A 53 16.85 -19.99 -16.56
CA ASN A 53 17.78 -19.74 -17.65
C ASN A 53 17.77 -18.25 -17.99
N VAL A 54 18.94 -17.60 -17.90
CA VAL A 54 19.11 -16.18 -18.21
C VAL A 54 19.96 -15.94 -19.45
N LEU A 55 20.74 -16.93 -19.90
CA LEU A 55 21.58 -16.80 -21.09
C LEU A 55 21.93 -18.16 -21.69
N ASP A 56 21.65 -18.32 -22.98
CA ASP A 56 22.12 -19.46 -23.77
C ASP A 56 23.53 -19.18 -24.31
N LEU A 57 24.44 -20.15 -24.13
CA LEU A 57 25.80 -20.13 -24.67
C LEU A 57 25.90 -21.14 -25.83
N GLU A 58 26.97 -21.05 -26.64
CA GLU A 58 27.17 -21.98 -27.77
C GLU A 58 27.25 -23.45 -27.32
N ASP A 59 27.79 -23.71 -26.12
CA ASP A 59 28.02 -25.05 -25.58
C ASP A 59 27.42 -25.26 -24.17
N GLY A 60 26.44 -24.44 -23.78
CA GLY A 60 25.91 -24.46 -22.43
C GLY A 60 24.87 -23.39 -22.13
N PHE A 61 24.69 -23.13 -20.83
CA PHE A 61 23.68 -22.24 -20.30
C PHE A 61 24.20 -21.50 -19.08
N ILE A 62 23.67 -20.31 -18.82
CA ILE A 62 23.79 -19.63 -17.53
C ILE A 62 22.43 -19.61 -16.87
N PHE A 63 22.38 -20.17 -15.67
CA PHE A 63 21.21 -20.12 -14.81
C PHE A 63 21.45 -19.16 -13.65
N VAL A 64 20.42 -18.45 -13.25
CA VAL A 64 20.30 -17.98 -11.87
C VAL A 64 19.54 -19.03 -11.07
N ALA A 65 19.94 -19.28 -9.85
CA ALA A 65 19.26 -20.21 -8.97
C ALA A 65 19.15 -19.67 -7.56
N SER A 66 18.10 -20.09 -6.88
CA SER A 66 17.91 -19.82 -5.46
C SER A 66 17.46 -21.08 -4.75
N SER A 67 17.93 -21.28 -3.52
CA SER A 67 17.29 -22.24 -2.63
C SER A 67 15.81 -21.85 -2.47
N ILE A 68 14.93 -22.85 -2.44
CA ILE A 68 13.49 -22.64 -2.44
C ILE A 68 12.80 -23.64 -1.51
N THR A 69 11.75 -23.21 -0.83
CA THR A 69 10.95 -24.06 0.04
C THR A 69 9.78 -24.70 -0.71
N GLU A 70 9.27 -25.84 -0.22
CA GLU A 70 8.04 -26.46 -0.76
C GLU A 70 6.86 -25.48 -0.76
N GLU A 71 6.78 -24.60 0.25
CA GLU A 71 5.75 -23.56 0.34
C GLU A 71 5.86 -22.53 -0.79
N ALA A 72 7.07 -22.04 -1.09
CA ALA A 72 7.29 -21.10 -2.18
C ALA A 72 6.95 -21.72 -3.54
N ILE A 73 7.36 -22.97 -3.78
CA ILE A 73 6.99 -23.72 -5.00
C ILE A 73 5.47 -23.83 -5.11
N PHE A 74 4.78 -24.16 -4.02
CA PHE A 74 3.33 -24.29 -4.00
C PHE A 74 2.62 -22.96 -4.33
N LEU A 75 3.10 -21.84 -3.78
CA LEU A 75 2.55 -20.50 -4.04
C LEU A 75 2.82 -20.05 -5.49
N LEU A 76 4.01 -20.30 -6.01
CA LEU A 76 4.39 -20.00 -7.40
C LEU A 76 3.48 -20.74 -8.38
N LYS A 77 3.31 -22.06 -8.20
CA LYS A 77 2.43 -22.89 -9.05
C LYS A 77 0.96 -22.46 -9.03
N ARG A 78 0.52 -21.81 -7.95
CA ARG A 78 -0.83 -21.29 -7.82
C ARG A 78 -0.97 -19.86 -8.34
N ASN A 79 0.05 -19.30 -8.98
CA ASN A 79 0.11 -17.90 -9.37
C ASN A 79 -0.24 -16.98 -8.18
N LYS A 80 0.34 -17.27 -7.01
CA LYS A 80 0.27 -16.39 -5.83
C LYS A 80 1.59 -15.69 -5.54
N LEU A 81 2.71 -16.26 -5.97
CA LEU A 81 4.07 -15.73 -5.81
C LEU A 81 4.70 -15.53 -7.19
N SER A 82 5.44 -14.44 -7.37
CA SER A 82 6.15 -14.12 -8.61
C SER A 82 7.40 -14.99 -8.77
N ILE A 83 7.87 -15.14 -10.01
CA ILE A 83 9.13 -15.86 -10.28
C ILE A 83 10.29 -15.14 -9.57
N LEU A 84 10.32 -13.80 -9.61
CA LEU A 84 11.30 -13.00 -8.88
C LEU A 84 11.20 -13.21 -7.35
N GLY A 85 9.99 -13.27 -6.81
CA GLY A 85 9.76 -13.54 -5.39
C GLY A 85 10.23 -14.92 -4.96
N ALA A 86 10.07 -15.93 -5.83
CA ALA A 86 10.64 -17.25 -5.61
C ALA A 86 12.18 -17.24 -5.62
N LEU A 87 12.79 -16.50 -6.56
CA LEU A 87 14.25 -16.33 -6.63
C LEU A 87 14.84 -15.53 -5.46
N ARG A 88 14.05 -14.71 -4.78
CA ARG A 88 14.46 -13.94 -3.59
C ARG A 88 14.26 -14.69 -2.28
N SER A 89 13.66 -15.89 -2.32
CA SER A 89 13.28 -16.62 -1.10
C SER A 89 14.45 -17.28 -0.36
N GLY A 90 15.63 -17.36 -0.99
CA GLY A 90 16.80 -18.03 -0.44
C GLY A 90 18.12 -17.50 -0.97
N ASP A 91 19.15 -18.33 -0.87
CA ASP A 91 20.51 -17.98 -1.28
C ASP A 91 20.60 -17.93 -2.80
N PHE A 92 20.97 -16.76 -3.33
CA PHE A 92 21.05 -16.51 -4.77
C PHE A 92 22.43 -16.90 -5.32
N ILE A 93 22.45 -17.72 -6.37
CA ILE A 93 23.65 -18.18 -7.04
C ILE A 93 23.51 -18.05 -8.56
N VAL A 94 24.61 -17.78 -9.25
CA VAL A 94 24.71 -17.90 -10.71
C VAL A 94 25.47 -19.17 -11.04
N VAL A 95 25.02 -19.94 -12.02
CA VAL A 95 25.59 -21.23 -12.38
C VAL A 95 25.81 -21.29 -13.90
N GLU A 96 27.06 -21.54 -14.30
CA GLU A 96 27.41 -21.87 -15.69
C GLU A 96 27.40 -23.39 -15.86
N CYS A 97 26.61 -23.88 -16.81
CA CYS A 97 26.46 -25.31 -17.10
C CYS A 97 26.82 -25.62 -18.54
N ALA A 98 27.32 -26.82 -18.79
CA ALA A 98 27.37 -27.40 -20.14
C ALA A 98 25.95 -27.78 -20.63
N SER A 99 25.81 -28.08 -21.92
CA SER A 99 24.53 -28.47 -22.55
C SER A 99 23.86 -29.70 -21.94
N ASP A 100 24.60 -30.54 -21.20
CA ASP A 100 24.11 -31.71 -20.47
C ASP A 100 23.85 -31.44 -18.97
N TYR A 101 23.79 -30.16 -18.59
CA TYR A 101 23.56 -29.67 -17.22
C TYR A 101 24.66 -30.03 -16.22
N ILE A 102 25.87 -30.32 -16.68
CA ILE A 102 27.04 -30.43 -15.81
C ILE A 102 27.54 -29.02 -15.47
N VAL A 103 27.61 -28.72 -14.17
CA VAL A 103 28.10 -27.44 -13.63
C VAL A 103 29.58 -27.28 -13.93
N ARG A 104 29.93 -26.18 -14.60
CA ARG A 104 31.32 -25.77 -14.85
C ARG A 104 31.83 -24.88 -13.73
N ARG A 105 31.05 -23.86 -13.39
CA ARG A 105 31.38 -22.80 -12.44
C ARG A 105 30.11 -22.29 -11.77
N TYR A 106 30.25 -21.74 -10.57
CA TYR A 106 29.16 -21.01 -9.92
C TYR A 106 29.67 -19.85 -9.06
N TRP A 107 28.78 -18.89 -8.80
CA TRP A 107 29.06 -17.68 -8.03
C TRP A 107 27.92 -17.44 -7.03
N PRO A 108 28.18 -17.52 -5.71
CA PRO A 108 27.23 -17.01 -4.72
C PRO A 108 27.30 -15.49 -4.74
N ILE A 109 26.17 -14.83 -5.04
CA ILE A 109 26.10 -13.38 -5.11
C ILE A 109 24.84 -12.88 -4.42
N ASN A 110 24.86 -11.64 -3.94
CA ASN A 110 23.62 -10.96 -3.59
C ASN A 110 22.87 -10.63 -4.89
N ILE A 111 21.56 -10.89 -4.94
CA ILE A 111 20.72 -10.60 -6.10
C ILE A 111 20.81 -9.14 -6.55
N ASP A 112 21.05 -8.20 -5.63
CA ASP A 112 21.19 -6.77 -5.94
C ASP A 112 22.48 -6.45 -6.71
N ARG A 113 23.46 -7.36 -6.73
CA ARG A 113 24.68 -7.27 -7.56
C ARG A 113 24.49 -7.86 -8.95
N PHE A 114 23.38 -8.55 -9.21
CA PHE A 114 23.08 -9.12 -10.51
C PHE A 114 22.41 -8.09 -11.42
N ASP A 115 22.55 -8.28 -12.74
CA ASP A 115 21.87 -7.43 -13.72
C ASP A 115 20.35 -7.62 -13.63
N GLN A 116 19.66 -6.63 -13.07
CA GLN A 116 18.22 -6.68 -12.87
C GLN A 116 17.45 -6.78 -14.19
N SER A 117 18.05 -6.41 -15.33
CA SER A 117 17.40 -6.52 -16.66
C SER A 117 17.30 -7.96 -17.16
N LEU A 118 18.06 -8.89 -16.57
CA LEU A 118 18.02 -10.32 -16.86
C LEU A 118 17.08 -11.08 -15.90
N LEU A 119 16.52 -10.40 -14.89
CA LEU A 119 15.56 -10.99 -13.97
C LEU A 119 14.12 -10.77 -14.46
N PRO A 120 13.17 -11.65 -14.08
CA PRO A 120 11.77 -11.41 -14.35
C PRO A 120 11.29 -10.12 -13.68
N ASP A 121 10.37 -9.43 -14.34
CA ASP A 121 9.75 -8.24 -13.76
C ASP A 121 9.06 -8.57 -12.42
N PRO A 122 9.05 -7.63 -11.46
CA PRO A 122 8.26 -7.76 -10.23
C PRO A 122 6.79 -8.06 -10.54
N GLY A 123 6.21 -9.01 -9.81
CA GLY A 123 4.84 -9.46 -9.99
C GLY A 123 4.63 -10.44 -11.15
N ALA A 124 5.67 -10.84 -11.89
CA ALA A 124 5.55 -11.81 -12.98
C ALA A 124 5.15 -13.20 -12.46
N ALA A 125 3.94 -13.64 -12.83
CA ALA A 125 3.41 -14.96 -12.51
C ALA A 125 4.00 -16.05 -13.42
N LEU A 126 3.74 -17.32 -13.07
CA LEU A 126 4.07 -18.44 -13.95
C LEU A 126 3.11 -18.49 -15.16
N SER A 127 1.82 -18.19 -14.95
CA SER A 127 0.83 -18.08 -16.02
C SER A 127 0.74 -16.65 -16.56
N LEU A 128 0.76 -16.52 -17.89
CA LEU A 128 0.57 -15.25 -18.59
C LEU A 128 -0.85 -14.66 -18.45
N GLU A 129 -1.82 -15.46 -17.99
CA GLU A 129 -3.21 -15.01 -17.82
C GLU A 129 -3.44 -14.23 -16.51
N VAL A 130 -2.44 -14.18 -15.62
CA VAL A 130 -2.57 -13.57 -14.29
C VAL A 130 -1.84 -12.23 -14.25
N ASP A 131 -2.63 -11.17 -14.11
CA ASP A 131 -2.13 -9.80 -13.96
C ASP A 131 -1.61 -9.58 -12.53
N GLY A 132 -0.32 -9.79 -12.33
CA GLY A 132 0.41 -9.40 -11.12
C GLY A 132 0.18 -10.30 -9.89
N VAL A 133 1.25 -10.89 -9.38
CA VAL A 133 1.24 -11.72 -8.16
C VAL A 133 2.14 -11.14 -7.07
N ALA A 134 2.09 -11.68 -5.86
CA ALA A 134 2.92 -11.19 -4.77
C ALA A 134 4.42 -11.40 -5.04
N ASP A 135 5.26 -10.49 -4.58
CA ASP A 135 6.72 -10.58 -4.72
C ASP A 135 7.41 -11.23 -3.51
N THR A 136 6.67 -11.49 -2.43
CA THR A 136 7.20 -12.17 -1.25
C THR A 136 6.24 -13.25 -0.77
N ILE A 137 6.78 -14.25 -0.08
CA ILE A 137 5.99 -15.35 0.50
C ILE A 137 4.99 -14.79 1.52
N ASP A 138 5.41 -13.84 2.35
CA ASP A 138 4.55 -13.22 3.36
C ASP A 138 3.42 -12.41 2.73
N GLN A 139 3.71 -11.71 1.63
CA GLN A 139 2.67 -11.04 0.85
C GLN A 139 1.69 -12.08 0.29
N ALA A 140 2.15 -13.15 -0.36
CA ALA A 140 1.33 -14.20 -0.97
C ALA A 140 0.43 -14.95 0.03
N LYS A 141 0.80 -14.97 1.31
CA LYS A 141 0.05 -15.60 2.42
C LYS A 141 -0.85 -14.62 3.16
N SER A 142 -0.68 -13.33 2.94
CA SER A 142 -1.41 -12.30 3.66
C SER A 142 -2.90 -12.33 3.32
N TYR A 143 -3.75 -11.99 4.29
CA TYR A 143 -5.17 -11.75 4.05
C TYR A 143 -5.37 -10.55 3.12
N PHE A 144 -4.55 -9.51 3.31
CA PHE A 144 -4.47 -8.30 2.51
C PHE A 144 -3.10 -7.66 2.72
N SER A 145 -2.49 -7.10 1.68
CA SER A 145 -1.28 -6.30 1.81
C SER A 145 -1.44 -4.91 1.22
N ILE A 146 -0.67 -3.98 1.78
CA ILE A 146 -0.43 -2.66 1.23
C ILE A 146 1.08 -2.52 1.05
N ARG A 147 1.54 -2.29 -0.18
CA ARG A 147 2.95 -2.03 -0.48
C ARG A 147 3.11 -0.58 -0.94
N LEU A 148 4.07 0.12 -0.34
CA LEU A 148 4.48 1.45 -0.75
C LEU A 148 5.87 1.38 -1.37
N SER A 149 6.00 1.83 -2.61
CA SER A 149 7.27 1.81 -3.36
C SER A 149 7.58 3.17 -4.01
N GLY A 150 8.86 3.45 -4.24
CA GLY A 150 9.32 4.66 -4.93
C GLY A 150 10.83 4.87 -4.79
N GLY A 151 11.40 5.65 -5.70
CA GLY A 151 12.86 5.71 -5.94
C GLY A 151 13.72 6.31 -4.82
N THR A 152 13.13 6.75 -3.71
CA THR A 152 13.89 7.27 -2.54
C THR A 152 13.70 6.45 -1.27
N LEU A 153 12.95 5.33 -1.35
CA LEU A 153 12.92 4.33 -0.29
C LEU A 153 14.21 3.51 -0.35
N ASP A 154 15.23 3.96 0.36
CA ASP A 154 16.47 3.20 0.54
C ASP A 154 16.16 1.88 1.27
N HIS A 155 16.68 0.76 0.74
CA HIS A 155 16.50 -0.58 1.30
C HIS A 155 17.06 -0.70 2.72
N GLU A 156 18.02 0.15 3.09
CA GLU A 156 18.73 0.01 4.36
C GLU A 156 18.27 1.01 5.44
N ARG A 157 17.70 2.16 5.05
CA ARG A 157 17.43 3.25 6.01
C ARG A 157 16.27 4.14 5.61
N MET A 158 15.46 4.49 6.60
CA MET A 158 14.39 5.49 6.48
C MET A 158 14.36 6.39 7.69
N ALA A 159 14.01 7.66 7.50
CA ALA A 159 13.77 8.54 8.63
C ALA A 159 12.57 8.04 9.46
N PHE A 160 12.74 7.85 10.77
CA PHE A 160 11.72 7.27 11.65
C PHE A 160 10.35 7.97 11.58
N HIS A 161 10.33 9.29 11.42
CA HIS A 161 9.07 10.04 11.30
C HIS A 161 8.30 9.72 10.02
N GLN A 162 9.00 9.42 8.92
CA GLN A 162 8.40 8.99 7.65
C GLN A 162 7.85 7.58 7.79
N PHE A 163 8.64 6.66 8.36
CA PHE A 163 8.21 5.29 8.66
C PHE A 163 6.91 5.29 9.47
N LYS A 164 6.91 6.03 10.60
CA LYS A 164 5.72 6.16 11.45
C LYS A 164 4.52 6.71 10.70
N LYS A 165 4.70 7.78 9.90
CA LYS A 165 3.62 8.38 9.08
C LYS A 165 3.04 7.34 8.11
N MET A 166 3.89 6.61 7.40
CA MET A 166 3.45 5.59 6.42
C MET A 166 2.70 4.45 7.11
N VAL A 167 3.23 3.91 8.21
CA VAL A 167 2.57 2.85 9.00
C VAL A 167 1.22 3.32 9.53
N ASP A 168 1.16 4.51 10.14
CA ASP A 168 -0.09 5.07 10.67
C ASP A 168 -1.14 5.26 9.54
N ASN A 169 -0.72 5.77 8.38
CA ASN A 169 -1.58 5.99 7.24
C ASN A 169 -2.09 4.68 6.64
N ALA A 170 -1.20 3.71 6.40
CA ALA A 170 -1.56 2.41 5.86
C ALA A 170 -2.47 1.63 6.82
N TYR A 171 -2.22 1.70 8.13
CA TYR A 171 -3.13 1.17 9.15
C TYR A 171 -4.52 1.82 9.08
N MET A 172 -4.59 3.14 9.01
CA MET A 172 -5.86 3.86 8.88
C MET A 172 -6.62 3.49 7.60
N VAL A 173 -5.91 3.34 6.48
CA VAL A 173 -6.51 2.93 5.20
C VAL A 173 -7.01 1.50 5.28
N ALA A 174 -6.19 0.55 5.72
CA ALA A 174 -6.60 -0.83 5.91
C ALA A 174 -7.87 -0.95 6.77
N ARG A 175 -7.98 -0.16 7.85
CA ARG A 175 -9.18 -0.14 8.70
C ARG A 175 -10.41 0.38 7.98
N LYS A 176 -10.28 1.42 7.15
CA LYS A 176 -11.42 1.92 6.39
C LYS A 176 -11.79 0.98 5.24
N LEU A 177 -10.83 0.34 4.62
CA LEU A 177 -11.03 -0.54 3.47
C LEU A 177 -11.60 -1.90 3.88
N LEU A 178 -11.00 -2.56 4.87
CA LEU A 178 -11.27 -3.96 5.16
C LEU A 178 -12.39 -4.18 6.18
N ALA A 179 -12.76 -3.13 6.92
CA ALA A 179 -13.77 -3.26 7.95
C ALA A 179 -15.20 -3.19 7.37
N PRO A 180 -16.12 -4.03 7.86
CA PRO A 180 -17.54 -3.92 7.56
C PRO A 180 -18.09 -2.53 7.92
N ALA A 181 -19.16 -2.12 7.22
CA ALA A 181 -19.71 -0.77 7.33
C ALA A 181 -20.09 -0.38 8.78
N GLU A 182 -20.53 -1.36 9.56
CA GLU A 182 -20.97 -1.23 10.95
C GLU A 182 -19.84 -0.81 11.88
N VAL A 183 -18.61 -1.28 11.62
CA VAL A 183 -17.45 -1.06 12.50
C VAL A 183 -16.36 -0.21 11.86
N LYS A 184 -16.52 0.19 10.59
CA LYS A 184 -15.53 0.92 9.80
C LYS A 184 -14.87 2.11 10.51
N TYR A 185 -15.64 2.91 11.24
CA TYR A 185 -15.14 4.10 11.96
C TYR A 185 -15.06 3.91 13.49
N SER A 186 -15.11 2.67 13.95
CA SER A 186 -15.01 2.34 15.37
C SER A 186 -13.58 2.51 15.91
N LYS A 187 -13.41 2.52 17.24
CA LYS A 187 -12.09 2.60 17.89
C LYS A 187 -11.31 1.29 17.71
N SER A 188 -9.97 1.32 17.78
CA SER A 188 -9.12 0.11 17.68
C SER A 188 -9.41 -0.96 18.75
N GLN A 189 -10.04 -0.57 19.85
CA GLN A 189 -10.51 -1.51 20.88
C GLN A 189 -11.64 -2.43 20.39
N VAL A 190 -12.31 -2.09 19.28
CA VAL A 190 -13.40 -2.89 18.68
C VAL A 190 -12.83 -4.01 17.82
N TYR A 191 -11.88 -3.67 16.95
CA TYR A 191 -11.11 -4.61 16.17
C TYR A 191 -9.75 -4.00 15.82
N ASP A 192 -8.79 -4.89 15.59
CA ASP A 192 -7.44 -4.52 15.16
C ASP A 192 -6.92 -5.51 14.11
N PHE A 193 -5.73 -5.29 13.56
CA PHE A 193 -5.09 -6.20 12.63
C PHE A 193 -3.80 -6.76 13.20
N GLN A 194 -3.54 -8.05 12.98
CA GLN A 194 -2.20 -8.61 13.16
C GLN A 194 -1.41 -8.37 11.87
N ILE A 195 -0.22 -7.78 11.99
CA ILE A 195 0.67 -7.50 10.86
C ILE A 195 1.95 -8.31 10.97
N THR A 196 2.55 -8.67 9.84
CA THR A 196 3.93 -9.20 9.82
C THR A 196 4.94 -8.09 10.09
N GLU A 197 6.19 -8.48 10.33
CA GLU A 197 7.29 -7.52 10.36
C GLU A 197 7.36 -6.78 9.01
N PRO A 198 7.42 -5.43 9.00
CA PRO A 198 7.57 -4.68 7.76
C PRO A 198 8.96 -4.85 7.17
N GLU A 199 9.05 -5.05 5.86
CA GLU A 199 10.32 -5.07 5.13
C GLU A 199 10.73 -3.66 4.67
N PHE A 200 12.04 -3.36 4.71
CA PHE A 200 12.61 -2.09 4.24
C PHE A 200 13.03 -2.21 2.76
N GLY A 201 12.87 -1.12 1.99
CA GLY A 201 13.03 -1.08 0.51
C GLY A 201 11.73 -0.97 -0.27
N SER A 202 10.66 -1.54 0.27
CA SER A 202 9.29 -1.15 -0.01
C SER A 202 8.49 -1.44 1.25
N LEU A 203 7.81 -0.45 1.83
CA LEU A 203 7.06 -0.69 3.06
C LEU A 203 5.85 -1.56 2.73
N ILE A 204 5.98 -2.85 3.02
CA ILE A 204 4.90 -3.83 2.87
C ILE A 204 4.26 -4.03 4.25
N ILE A 205 2.96 -3.78 4.34
CA ILE A 205 2.17 -4.11 5.52
C ILE A 205 1.26 -5.27 5.14
N ASN A 206 1.65 -6.48 5.55
CA ASN A 206 0.84 -7.68 5.39
C ASN A 206 -0.07 -7.82 6.60
N ILE A 207 -1.37 -7.85 6.36
CA ILE A 207 -2.37 -8.14 7.37
C ILE A 207 -2.62 -9.64 7.33
N GLU A 208 -2.38 -10.34 8.44
CA GLU A 208 -2.63 -11.78 8.52
C GLU A 208 -4.13 -12.07 8.63
N ARG A 209 -4.82 -11.33 9.50
CA ARG A 209 -6.25 -11.48 9.79
C ARG A 209 -6.78 -10.36 10.68
N PRO A 210 -8.10 -10.10 10.68
CA PRO A 210 -8.74 -9.27 11.69
C PRO A 210 -8.67 -9.94 13.08
N ASN A 211 -8.29 -9.16 14.08
CA ASN A 211 -8.33 -9.53 15.49
C ASN A 211 -9.59 -8.93 16.15
N LEU A 212 -10.44 -9.78 16.70
CA LEU A 212 -11.74 -9.43 17.28
C LEU A 212 -11.73 -9.75 18.79
N PRO A 213 -11.16 -8.88 19.64
CA PRO A 213 -10.81 -9.22 21.01
C PRO A 213 -12.00 -9.46 21.94
N ARG A 214 -13.20 -8.95 21.62
CA ARG A 214 -14.38 -9.05 22.49
C ARG A 214 -15.67 -9.29 21.70
N LYS A 215 -16.27 -10.48 21.87
CA LYS A 215 -17.57 -10.86 21.27
C LYS A 215 -18.70 -9.85 21.58
N GLU A 216 -18.72 -9.34 22.80
CA GLU A 216 -19.75 -8.41 23.33
C GLU A 216 -19.75 -7.04 22.63
N ILE A 217 -18.58 -6.55 22.21
CA ILE A 217 -18.49 -5.27 21.52
C ILE A 217 -19.00 -5.44 20.10
N VAL A 218 -18.66 -6.55 19.44
CA VAL A 218 -19.05 -6.81 18.06
C VAL A 218 -20.55 -7.12 17.96
N SER A 219 -21.15 -7.86 18.91
CA SER A 219 -22.60 -8.09 18.95
C SER A 219 -23.42 -6.80 19.02
N ASN A 220 -22.90 -5.74 19.66
CA ASN A 220 -23.57 -4.43 19.71
C ASN A 220 -23.61 -3.72 18.35
N TYR A 221 -22.66 -4.00 17.45
CA TYR A 221 -22.63 -3.40 16.10
C TYR A 221 -23.44 -4.21 15.09
N PHE A 222 -23.55 -5.53 15.25
CA PHE A 222 -24.21 -6.42 14.27
C PHE A 222 -25.66 -6.80 14.60
N LYS A 223 -26.28 -6.20 15.62
CA LYS A 223 -27.72 -6.30 15.96
C LYS A 223 -28.30 -7.72 15.85
N GLY A 224 -27.62 -8.71 16.42
CA GLY A 224 -28.06 -10.11 16.41
C GLY A 224 -27.63 -10.85 17.67
N ASP A 225 -28.48 -11.75 18.15
CA ASP A 225 -28.15 -12.63 19.27
C ASP A 225 -26.97 -13.54 18.89
N SER A 226 -25.85 -13.40 19.59
CA SER A 226 -24.65 -14.24 19.50
C SER A 226 -24.11 -14.52 18.08
N VAL A 227 -23.57 -13.50 17.40
CA VAL A 227 -22.79 -13.72 16.16
C VAL A 227 -21.53 -14.52 16.48
N SER A 228 -21.29 -15.63 15.78
CA SER A 228 -20.09 -16.45 15.99
C SER A 228 -18.84 -15.74 15.46
N GLN A 229 -17.66 -16.16 15.93
CA GLN A 229 -16.39 -15.61 15.42
C GLN A 229 -16.16 -15.94 13.95
N ASP A 230 -16.66 -17.10 13.49
CA ASP A 230 -16.52 -17.51 12.09
C ASP A 230 -17.46 -16.71 11.18
N ASP A 231 -18.67 -16.37 11.65
CA ASP A 231 -19.57 -15.47 10.92
C ASP A 231 -18.93 -14.09 10.76
N LEU A 232 -18.33 -13.54 11.83
CA LEU A 232 -17.64 -12.25 11.75
C LEU A 232 -16.46 -12.30 10.79
N ARG A 233 -15.67 -13.36 10.83
CA ARG A 233 -14.58 -13.55 9.87
C ARG A 233 -15.10 -13.58 8.43
N LYS A 234 -16.23 -14.25 8.19
CA LYS A 234 -16.87 -14.29 6.88
C LYS A 234 -17.28 -12.90 6.41
N VAL A 235 -17.90 -12.09 7.28
CA VAL A 235 -18.29 -10.71 6.96
C VAL A 235 -17.07 -9.85 6.61
N PHE A 236 -15.95 -9.98 7.34
CA PHE A 236 -14.70 -9.31 6.97
C PHE A 236 -14.15 -9.82 5.63
N TRP A 237 -14.18 -11.13 5.37
CA TRP A 237 -13.77 -11.69 4.07
C TRP A 237 -14.61 -11.15 2.91
N GLU A 238 -15.93 -11.05 3.07
CA GLU A 238 -16.84 -10.45 2.10
C GLU A 238 -16.55 -8.95 1.90
N ALA A 239 -16.30 -8.21 2.99
CA ALA A 239 -15.92 -6.80 2.93
C ALA A 239 -14.59 -6.57 2.18
N LYS A 240 -13.59 -7.43 2.41
CA LYS A 240 -12.33 -7.40 1.64
C LYS A 240 -12.57 -7.68 0.17
N GLY A 241 -13.29 -8.76 -0.17
CA GLY A 241 -13.56 -9.13 -1.56
C GLY A 241 -14.27 -8.00 -2.31
N LYS A 242 -15.29 -7.39 -1.70
CA LYS A 242 -15.98 -6.21 -2.24
C LYS A 242 -15.03 -5.02 -2.43
N THR A 243 -14.11 -4.81 -1.49
CA THR A 243 -13.16 -3.70 -1.56
C THR A 243 -12.15 -3.88 -2.68
N LEU A 244 -11.57 -5.07 -2.82
CA LEU A 244 -10.66 -5.38 -3.92
C LEU A 244 -11.35 -5.30 -5.28
N ASN A 245 -12.62 -5.73 -5.40
CA ASN A 245 -13.41 -5.53 -6.61
C ASN A 245 -13.62 -4.04 -6.92
N ASN A 246 -14.01 -3.24 -5.91
CA ASN A 246 -14.19 -1.80 -6.11
C ASN A 246 -12.87 -1.07 -6.47
N LEU A 247 -11.74 -1.52 -5.91
CA LEU A 247 -10.42 -1.01 -6.26
C LEU A 247 -10.04 -1.37 -7.69
N GLN A 248 -10.36 -2.58 -8.15
CA GLN A 248 -10.17 -2.99 -9.54
C GLN A 248 -11.02 -2.13 -10.48
N ASP A 249 -12.30 -1.92 -10.17
CA ASP A 249 -13.18 -1.08 -10.98
C ASP A 249 -12.67 0.36 -11.06
N LEU A 250 -12.16 0.89 -9.93
CA LEU A 250 -11.53 2.20 -9.89
C LEU A 250 -10.25 2.24 -10.74
N LYS A 251 -9.39 1.22 -10.64
CA LYS A 251 -8.16 1.14 -11.43
C LYS A 251 -8.46 1.06 -12.93
N ASN A 252 -9.43 0.24 -13.32
CA ASN A 252 -9.90 0.15 -14.70
C ASN A 252 -10.43 1.50 -15.20
N ALA A 253 -11.14 2.26 -14.36
CA ALA A 253 -11.61 3.60 -14.71
C ALA A 253 -10.46 4.58 -14.93
N LEU A 254 -9.39 4.50 -14.12
CA LEU A 254 -8.16 5.30 -14.31
C LEU A 254 -7.44 4.90 -15.60
N ASP A 255 -7.22 3.60 -15.83
CA ASP A 255 -6.53 3.08 -17.03
C ASP A 255 -7.22 3.48 -18.33
N LEU A 256 -8.55 3.56 -18.31
CA LEU A 256 -9.36 3.98 -19.45
C LEU A 256 -9.52 5.51 -19.56
N GLY A 257 -9.00 6.29 -18.60
CA GLY A 257 -9.19 7.74 -18.53
C GLY A 257 -10.64 8.15 -18.32
N GLN A 258 -11.43 7.32 -17.64
CA GLN A 258 -12.88 7.45 -17.43
C GLN A 258 -13.26 7.90 -16.02
N LEU A 259 -12.35 8.55 -15.29
CA LEU A 259 -12.63 9.09 -13.95
C LEU A 259 -13.40 10.43 -14.01
N ASP A 260 -14.57 10.43 -14.63
CA ASP A 260 -15.45 11.59 -14.72
C ASP A 260 -16.21 11.88 -13.41
N ASP A 261 -16.99 12.97 -13.36
CA ASP A 261 -17.71 13.36 -12.14
C ASP A 261 -18.71 12.30 -11.63
N ALA A 262 -19.26 11.47 -12.53
CA ALA A 262 -20.16 10.38 -12.15
C ALA A 262 -19.37 9.21 -11.55
N ALA A 263 -18.24 8.83 -12.17
CA ALA A 263 -17.33 7.82 -11.65
C ALA A 263 -16.76 8.24 -10.28
N VAL A 264 -16.30 9.48 -10.14
CA VAL A 264 -15.83 10.03 -8.86
C VAL A 264 -16.92 9.97 -7.81
N SER A 265 -18.17 10.29 -8.15
CA SER A 265 -19.30 10.16 -7.22
C SER A 265 -19.54 8.71 -6.79
N ASN A 266 -19.41 7.75 -7.71
CA ASN A 266 -19.56 6.33 -7.40
C ASN A 266 -18.45 5.82 -6.47
N PHE A 267 -17.22 6.28 -6.67
CA PHE A 267 -16.06 5.88 -5.87
C PHE A 267 -15.73 6.82 -4.71
N ALA A 268 -16.54 7.85 -4.46
CA ALA A 268 -16.24 8.93 -3.53
C ALA A 268 -15.80 8.43 -2.15
N LEU A 269 -16.51 7.44 -1.58
CA LEU A 269 -16.16 6.87 -0.29
C LEU A 269 -14.80 6.15 -0.32
N LEU A 270 -14.53 5.38 -1.37
CA LEU A 270 -13.27 4.65 -1.55
C LEU A 270 -12.09 5.62 -1.68
N ILE A 271 -12.21 6.62 -2.56
CA ILE A 271 -11.21 7.67 -2.76
C ILE A 271 -10.94 8.40 -1.44
N ARG A 272 -11.99 8.76 -0.70
CA ARG A 272 -11.84 9.38 0.62
C ARG A 272 -11.12 8.49 1.61
N ASP A 273 -11.41 7.20 1.60
CA ASP A 273 -10.83 6.27 2.55
C ASP A 273 -9.33 6.04 2.28
N MET A 274 -8.93 6.07 1.01
CA MET A 274 -7.53 5.96 0.55
C MET A 274 -6.74 7.28 0.64
N SER A 275 -7.42 8.43 0.69
CA SER A 275 -6.77 9.76 0.61
C SER A 275 -5.57 9.98 1.52
N SER A 276 -5.52 9.33 2.69
CA SER A 276 -4.41 9.48 3.64
C SER A 276 -3.13 8.75 3.22
N ILE A 277 -3.18 7.81 2.27
CA ILE A 277 -2.01 7.06 1.81
C ILE A 277 -1.43 7.61 0.50
N PHE A 278 -2.14 8.50 -0.20
CA PHE A 278 -1.64 9.05 -1.46
C PHE A 278 -0.34 9.85 -1.25
N PRO A 279 0.74 9.54 -1.99
CA PRO A 279 2.07 10.11 -1.76
C PRO A 279 2.11 11.59 -2.09
N ASP A 280 2.47 12.48 -1.17
CA ASP A 280 2.74 13.88 -1.49
C ASP A 280 4.00 14.03 -2.37
N ARG A 281 4.15 15.16 -3.08
CA ARG A 281 5.36 15.47 -3.89
C ARG A 281 6.70 15.41 -3.11
N ARG A 282 6.64 15.38 -1.77
CA ARG A 282 7.79 15.32 -0.86
C ARG A 282 7.92 13.97 -0.15
N ASP A 283 6.96 13.07 -0.33
CA ASP A 283 7.02 11.74 0.26
C ASP A 283 8.05 10.90 -0.50
N ALA A 284 8.60 9.89 0.19
CA ALA A 284 9.69 9.07 -0.34
C ALA A 284 9.23 8.00 -1.35
N PHE A 285 7.92 7.81 -1.47
CA PHE A 285 7.26 6.80 -2.28
C PHE A 285 6.39 7.47 -3.34
N SER A 286 6.15 6.79 -4.45
CA SER A 286 5.33 7.27 -5.59
C SER A 286 4.18 6.33 -5.91
N ASP A 287 4.31 5.06 -5.56
CA ASP A 287 3.39 4.01 -5.96
C ASP A 287 2.78 3.35 -4.73
N ILE A 288 1.53 2.92 -4.89
CA ILE A 288 0.79 2.17 -3.87
C ILE A 288 0.24 0.92 -4.52
N GLU A 289 0.49 -0.22 -3.90
CA GLU A 289 -0.04 -1.49 -4.35
C GLU A 289 -0.91 -2.11 -3.26
N PHE A 290 -2.09 -2.55 -3.65
CA PHE A 290 -3.01 -3.31 -2.81
C PHE A 290 -3.09 -4.72 -3.33
N SER A 291 -2.90 -5.72 -2.48
CA SER A 291 -3.01 -7.11 -2.92
C SER A 291 -3.75 -7.99 -1.92
N GLY A 292 -4.31 -9.07 -2.43
CA GLY A 292 -5.02 -10.04 -1.62
C GLY A 292 -5.80 -11.06 -2.44
N GLU A 293 -6.24 -12.11 -1.77
CA GLU A 293 -7.02 -13.17 -2.40
C GLU A 293 -8.51 -12.82 -2.53
N VAL A 294 -9.07 -13.00 -3.73
CA VAL A 294 -10.50 -12.87 -4.04
C VAL A 294 -10.93 -14.10 -4.82
N ASP A 295 -11.94 -14.82 -4.33
CA ASP A 295 -12.50 -16.02 -4.98
C ASP A 295 -11.43 -17.08 -5.33
N GLY A 296 -10.42 -17.25 -4.48
CA GLY A 296 -9.33 -18.22 -4.66
C GLY A 296 -8.17 -17.74 -5.54
N SER A 297 -8.32 -16.59 -6.20
CA SER A 297 -7.29 -15.98 -7.06
C SER A 297 -6.60 -14.83 -6.34
N TRP A 298 -5.28 -14.76 -6.44
CA TRP A 298 -4.54 -13.60 -5.99
C TRP A 298 -4.75 -12.43 -6.94
N ARG A 299 -4.84 -11.21 -6.39
CA ARG A 299 -4.92 -9.99 -7.19
C ARG A 299 -3.97 -8.95 -6.63
N THR A 300 -3.34 -8.21 -7.54
CA THR A 300 -2.42 -7.14 -7.23
C THR A 300 -2.82 -5.90 -8.01
N LEU A 301 -3.12 -4.81 -7.30
CA LEU A 301 -3.61 -3.55 -7.87
C LEU A 301 -2.58 -2.46 -7.56
N LYS A 302 -1.76 -2.12 -8.55
CA LYS A 302 -0.78 -1.04 -8.45
C LYS A 302 -1.39 0.27 -8.91
N PHE A 303 -1.25 1.33 -8.11
CA PHE A 303 -1.57 2.71 -8.43
C PHE A 303 -0.26 3.50 -8.48
N ASP A 304 0.11 4.01 -9.64
CA ASP A 304 1.36 4.74 -9.83
C ASP A 304 1.25 6.23 -9.45
N GLY A 305 2.34 6.97 -9.65
CA GLY A 305 2.38 8.42 -9.38
C GLY A 305 1.33 9.24 -10.16
N ASN A 306 0.96 8.82 -11.38
CA ASN A 306 -0.05 9.52 -12.17
C ASN A 306 -1.46 9.19 -11.65
N ASP A 307 -1.73 7.90 -11.40
CA ASP A 307 -2.99 7.43 -10.82
C ASP A 307 -3.28 8.15 -9.50
N THR A 308 -2.26 8.26 -8.63
CA THR A 308 -2.41 8.88 -7.31
C THR A 308 -2.65 10.39 -7.39
N GLU A 309 -2.04 11.11 -8.33
CA GLU A 309 -2.32 12.54 -8.54
C GLU A 309 -3.73 12.77 -9.11
N GLU A 310 -4.20 11.93 -10.03
CA GLU A 310 -5.57 12.01 -10.55
C GLU A 310 -6.61 11.74 -9.45
N LEU A 311 -6.38 10.71 -8.62
CA LEU A 311 -7.24 10.41 -7.46
C LEU A 311 -7.25 11.54 -6.43
N LYS A 312 -6.12 12.23 -6.22
CA LYS A 312 -6.08 13.42 -5.36
C LYS A 312 -6.86 14.56 -5.97
N GLU A 313 -6.73 14.81 -7.27
CA GLU A 313 -7.48 15.88 -7.93
C GLU A 313 -8.99 15.62 -7.86
N ALA A 314 -9.41 14.37 -8.12
CA ALA A 314 -10.78 13.92 -7.91
C ALA A 314 -11.25 14.11 -6.46
N TYR A 315 -10.41 13.74 -5.48
CA TYR A 315 -10.69 13.96 -4.06
C TYR A 315 -10.90 15.44 -3.75
N ARG A 316 -10.01 16.33 -4.20
CA ARG A 316 -10.13 17.77 -3.99
C ARG A 316 -11.40 18.32 -4.65
N LYS A 317 -11.64 17.98 -5.91
CA LYS A 317 -12.81 18.44 -6.66
C LYS A 317 -14.13 18.03 -5.99
N PHE A 318 -14.18 16.82 -5.45
CA PHE A 318 -15.40 16.28 -4.86
C PHE A 318 -15.61 16.70 -3.40
N PHE A 319 -14.56 16.64 -2.57
CA PHE A 319 -14.65 16.82 -1.12
C PHE A 319 -14.17 18.19 -0.62
N GLU A 320 -13.28 18.86 -1.34
CA GLU A 320 -12.72 20.17 -0.95
C GLU A 320 -13.51 21.35 -1.51
N LYS A 321 -14.81 21.15 -1.76
CA LYS A 321 -15.70 22.23 -2.21
C LYS A 321 -15.83 23.31 -1.13
N PRO A 322 -15.71 24.60 -1.49
CA PRO A 322 -15.98 25.68 -0.55
C PRO A 322 -17.40 25.57 -0.02
N GLN A 323 -17.55 25.69 1.28
CA GLN A 323 -18.83 25.63 1.96
C GLN A 323 -18.92 26.70 3.04
N PHE A 324 -20.16 27.06 3.38
CA PHE A 324 -20.43 27.94 4.51
C PHE A 324 -20.59 27.12 5.78
N VAL A 325 -19.93 27.54 6.84
CA VAL A 325 -20.17 27.01 8.19
C VAL A 325 -20.55 28.16 9.10
N THR A 326 -21.69 27.99 9.76
CA THR A 326 -22.17 28.94 10.77
C THR A 326 -22.05 28.29 12.14
N GLY A 327 -21.45 29.00 13.10
CA GLY A 327 -21.30 28.52 14.46
C GLY A 327 -20.99 29.64 15.45
N VAL A 328 -21.02 29.31 16.74
CA VAL A 328 -20.73 30.27 17.81
C VAL A 328 -19.23 30.29 18.08
N ILE A 329 -18.62 31.47 18.09
CA ILE A 329 -17.20 31.66 18.40
C ILE A 329 -16.95 31.17 19.83
N SER A 330 -16.16 30.11 19.99
CA SER A 330 -15.75 29.58 21.30
C SER A 330 -14.34 30.02 21.68
N ILE A 331 -13.43 30.16 20.70
CA ILE A 331 -12.03 30.55 20.94
C ILE A 331 -11.57 31.47 19.81
N ILE A 332 -10.86 32.54 20.15
CA ILE A 332 -10.13 33.39 19.21
C ILE A 332 -8.65 33.24 19.53
N ASN A 333 -7.82 32.87 18.56
CA ASN A 333 -6.38 32.70 18.74
C ASN A 333 -5.60 33.60 17.78
N GLU A 334 -5.17 34.75 18.29
CA GLU A 334 -4.44 35.75 17.51
C GLU A 334 -3.06 35.25 17.06
N GLY A 335 -2.36 34.48 17.90
CA GLY A 335 -1.00 34.00 17.58
C GLY A 335 -0.95 33.01 16.42
N THR A 336 -2.08 32.37 16.10
CA THR A 336 -2.20 31.41 15.00
C THR A 336 -3.28 31.78 13.98
N LEU A 337 -3.78 33.03 14.05
CA LEU A 337 -4.76 33.63 13.13
C LEU A 337 -5.96 32.72 12.85
N ASN A 338 -6.48 32.06 13.90
CA ASN A 338 -7.64 31.18 13.76
C ASN A 338 -8.70 31.42 14.82
N VAL A 339 -9.91 31.03 14.44
CA VAL A 339 -11.11 31.09 15.27
C VAL A 339 -11.68 29.68 15.38
N VAL A 340 -12.13 29.30 16.56
CA VAL A 340 -12.85 28.04 16.77
C VAL A 340 -14.31 28.36 16.91
N ILE A 341 -15.13 27.73 16.08
CA ILE A 341 -16.58 27.84 16.13
C ILE A 341 -17.20 26.52 16.55
N LYS A 342 -18.22 26.60 17.42
CA LYS A 342 -19.07 25.48 17.79
C LYS A 342 -20.29 25.48 16.88
N VAL A 343 -20.36 24.48 16.01
CA VAL A 343 -21.43 24.30 15.04
C VAL A 343 -22.53 23.45 15.66
N LEU A 344 -23.79 23.73 15.34
CA LEU A 344 -24.92 23.01 15.92
C LEU A 344 -24.94 21.56 15.41
N GLY A 345 -24.89 20.59 16.32
CA GLY A 345 -25.01 19.17 15.99
C GLY A 345 -23.76 18.51 15.40
N THR A 346 -22.64 19.24 15.28
CA THR A 346 -21.36 18.69 14.79
C THR A 346 -20.20 19.02 15.74
N ASN A 347 -18.99 18.57 15.38
CA ASN A 347 -17.78 18.90 16.11
C ASN A 347 -17.44 20.39 16.00
N GLU A 348 -16.55 20.87 16.87
CA GLU A 348 -15.97 22.20 16.68
C GLU A 348 -15.20 22.28 15.35
N VAL A 349 -15.20 23.46 14.74
CA VAL A 349 -14.45 23.74 13.51
C VAL A 349 -13.43 24.83 13.81
N ARG A 350 -12.16 24.59 13.51
CA ARG A 350 -11.11 25.62 13.54
C ARG A 350 -11.03 26.28 12.17
N CYS A 351 -11.41 27.53 12.07
CA CYS A 351 -11.32 28.37 10.88
C CYS A 351 -9.99 29.14 10.88
N ASN A 352 -9.11 28.83 9.92
CA ASN A 352 -7.86 29.56 9.68
C ASN A 352 -8.10 30.66 8.66
N PHE A 353 -7.62 31.87 8.95
CA PHE A 353 -7.77 33.03 8.08
C PHE A 353 -6.40 33.53 7.62
N SER A 354 -6.37 34.27 6.51
CA SER A 354 -5.18 35.05 6.15
C SER A 354 -4.93 36.15 7.20
N ALA A 355 -3.70 36.68 7.24
CA ALA A 355 -3.37 37.77 8.15
C ALA A 355 -4.23 39.03 7.90
N GLU A 356 -4.55 39.29 6.64
CA GLU A 356 -5.40 40.40 6.21
C GLU A 356 -6.85 40.20 6.67
N ASP A 357 -7.45 39.05 6.37
CA ASP A 357 -8.83 38.74 6.75
C ASP A 357 -9.00 38.76 8.28
N PHE A 358 -8.02 38.20 9.01
CA PHE A 358 -8.08 38.16 10.47
C PHE A 358 -7.96 39.55 11.09
N ALA A 359 -7.12 40.42 10.52
CA ALA A 359 -7.00 41.81 10.95
C ALA A 359 -8.30 42.59 10.71
N GLU A 360 -8.95 42.38 9.56
CA GLU A 360 -10.25 42.97 9.25
C GLU A 360 -11.33 42.50 10.23
N MET A 361 -11.40 41.19 10.49
CA MET A 361 -12.31 40.63 11.49
C MET A 361 -12.08 41.24 12.87
N LYS A 362 -10.81 41.44 13.28
CA LYS A 362 -10.46 42.06 14.56
C LYS A 362 -10.95 43.51 14.69
N ALA A 363 -11.13 44.21 13.58
CA ALA A 363 -11.69 45.56 13.56
C ALA A 363 -13.23 45.59 13.67
N MET A 364 -13.92 44.45 13.51
CA MET A 364 -15.37 44.37 13.61
C MET A 364 -15.84 44.39 15.07
N GLU A 365 -16.83 45.22 15.37
CA GLU A 365 -17.38 45.40 16.73
C GLU A 365 -17.85 44.08 17.38
N HIS A 366 -18.34 43.14 16.56
CA HIS A 366 -18.91 41.89 17.04
C HIS A 366 -17.91 40.73 17.09
N PHE A 367 -16.62 40.93 16.80
CA PHE A 367 -15.61 39.87 16.85
C PHE A 367 -15.17 39.52 18.27
N GLN A 368 -16.02 38.76 18.97
CA GLN A 368 -15.80 38.31 20.34
C GLN A 368 -16.40 36.94 20.58
N THR A 369 -15.88 36.22 21.58
CA THR A 369 -16.42 34.91 21.99
C THR A 369 -17.89 35.00 22.37
N GLY A 370 -18.68 34.01 21.96
CA GLY A 370 -20.12 33.94 22.20
C GLY A 370 -20.99 34.56 21.10
N ASN A 371 -20.41 35.36 20.20
CA ASN A 371 -21.07 35.80 18.98
C ASN A 371 -21.01 34.72 17.89
N MET A 372 -21.82 34.89 16.85
CA MET A 372 -21.92 33.91 15.77
C MET A 372 -21.10 34.35 14.58
N LEU A 373 -20.48 33.36 13.93
CA LEU A 373 -19.61 33.56 12.80
C LEU A 373 -20.03 32.62 11.68
N ARG A 374 -20.20 33.17 10.48
CA ARG A 374 -20.38 32.42 9.24
C ARG A 374 -19.09 32.52 8.44
N ALA A 375 -18.31 31.44 8.50
CA ALA A 375 -17.10 31.28 7.71
C ALA A 375 -17.45 30.69 6.33
N HIS A 376 -16.67 31.04 5.33
CA HIS A 376 -16.65 30.38 4.03
C HIS A 376 -15.25 29.84 3.78
N GLY A 377 -15.18 28.64 3.21
CA GLY A 377 -13.91 28.02 2.85
C GLY A 377 -14.01 26.51 2.73
N THR A 378 -12.86 25.87 2.62
CA THR A 378 -12.75 24.42 2.46
C THR A 378 -12.59 23.73 3.82
N ILE A 379 -13.43 22.74 4.13
CA ILE A 379 -13.36 21.96 5.37
C ILE A 379 -12.60 20.66 5.17
N PHE A 380 -11.70 20.37 6.10
CA PHE A 380 -10.96 19.13 6.25
C PHE A 380 -11.37 18.46 7.56
N SER A 381 -11.97 17.27 7.48
CA SER A 381 -12.42 16.57 8.68
C SER A 381 -11.24 15.99 9.48
N ARG A 382 -11.29 16.07 10.81
CA ARG A 382 -10.29 15.45 11.70
C ARG A 382 -10.93 14.78 12.92
N SER A 383 -10.16 13.91 13.57
CA SER A 383 -10.62 13.08 14.70
C SER A 383 -11.10 13.86 15.94
N ARG A 384 -10.67 15.12 16.13
CA ARG A 384 -11.06 15.95 17.28
C ARG A 384 -11.81 17.22 16.91
N ARG A 385 -11.33 17.92 15.89
CA ARG A 385 -11.82 19.24 15.48
C ARG A 385 -11.56 19.39 13.99
N ASP A 386 -12.60 19.64 13.22
CA ASP A 386 -12.46 19.88 11.79
C ASP A 386 -11.70 21.18 11.57
N ILE A 387 -11.02 21.29 10.43
CA ILE A 387 -10.28 22.50 10.07
C ILE A 387 -10.91 23.09 8.82
N MET A 388 -11.22 24.38 8.84
CA MET A 388 -11.60 25.13 7.67
C MET A 388 -10.45 26.08 7.30
N ASN A 389 -10.00 26.06 6.06
CA ASN A 389 -9.18 27.12 5.51
C ASN A 389 -10.12 28.13 4.84
N CYS A 390 -10.25 29.30 5.46
CA CYS A 390 -11.15 30.34 5.00
C CYS A 390 -10.55 31.09 3.83
N ASP A 391 -11.36 31.35 2.81
CA ASP A 391 -10.98 32.02 1.57
C ASP A 391 -11.39 33.50 1.54
N ARG A 392 -12.08 33.97 2.59
CA ARG A 392 -12.50 35.35 2.77
C ARG A 392 -12.81 35.66 4.23
N VAL A 393 -12.83 36.95 4.54
CA VAL A 393 -13.40 37.54 5.76
C VAL A 393 -14.73 36.89 6.12
N ALA A 394 -14.85 36.40 7.35
CA ALA A 394 -16.08 35.80 7.85
C ALA A 394 -17.12 36.87 8.22
N THR A 395 -18.40 36.54 8.04
CA THR A 395 -19.49 37.41 8.50
C THR A 395 -19.76 37.14 9.98
N ILE A 396 -19.84 38.19 10.79
CA ILE A 396 -20.05 38.08 12.24
C ILE A 396 -21.39 38.70 12.60
N PHE A 397 -22.19 37.95 13.37
CA PHE A 397 -23.51 38.35 13.82
C PHE A 397 -23.50 38.50 15.35
N ALA A 398 -24.21 39.51 15.85
CA ALA A 398 -24.48 39.60 17.27
C ALA A 398 -25.30 38.39 17.73
N LYS A 399 -25.11 37.97 18.99
CA LYS A 399 -25.80 36.81 19.59
C LYS A 399 -27.33 36.86 19.46
N THR A 400 -27.91 38.04 19.27
CA THR A 400 -29.36 38.30 19.12
C THR A 400 -29.88 38.25 17.69
N GLU A 401 -29.00 38.19 16.68
CA GLU A 401 -29.34 38.34 15.26
C GLU A 401 -29.06 37.04 14.50
N VAL A 402 -29.65 35.93 14.93
CA VAL A 402 -29.52 34.66 14.19
C VAL A 402 -30.29 34.77 12.87
N PRO A 403 -29.63 34.74 11.70
CA PRO A 403 -30.34 34.65 10.44
C PRO A 403 -30.94 33.25 10.36
N ASN A 404 -32.24 33.16 10.03
CA ASN A 404 -32.88 31.89 9.66
C ASN A 404 -32.19 31.25 8.45
#